data_AF-A0A970GFI9-F1
#
_entry.id   AF-A0A970GFI9-F1
#
_cell.length_a   1.000
_cell.length_b   1.000
_cell.length_c   1.000
_cell.angle_alpha   90.00
_cell.angle_beta   90.00
_cell.angle_gamma   90.00
#
_symmetry.space_group_name_H-M   'P 1'
#
loop_
_entity.id
_entity.type
_entity.pdbx_description
1 polymer ?
#
loop_
_entity_poly.entity_id
_entity_poly.type
_entity_poly.pdbx_seq_one_letter_code
_entity_poly.pdbx_strand_id
1 'polypeptide(L)'
;MKKLHKLVLQSYLGPFVVTFFIALFIILMQFVWKYIDDLVGKGLEWYIIAELLFYASATFVPMALPLAVLLSSIMTMGSMGEHYELVGFKSAGISLRKILWPMVVISLFLVVVAFYFSNNVLPVANLKMYSLLYDVRQQRPAFNIMEGVYYKGIENYVIKVEDKDSDGTTLRDIKIYDHTDKRGNVNLTVAEWGTMLVTPDKRTLVFTLYNGTNYQDIQQQNPRDQSKPFQRTQFSEQIMRFDLSAFDLTRTDEELFKSHFQMLTLDQLIFFEDSLSGELKTRKESYLNDYYKRLAYFSLSDTEKLGSLTEDQIVPVDFMTAGSTITVQQNIDRSVSLVRSNKDHTFFSQDEFRQRGRTLARYQIEFHRKFTLSFACVVLFLIGAPLGAIIRKGGFGLPVVISVLFFVVFHVLSITGEKFAREGVLAAHQGMWIAPLVLLPIGILLTIKASTDSSLFDIDSYVKRFEKFVGVFRRTDDAS
;
A
#
# COMPACT_ATOMS: atom_id res chain seq x y z
N MET A 1 -35.03 -8.98 27.57
CA MET A 1 -35.01 -9.31 26.12
C MET A 1 -36.13 -10.30 25.81
N LYS A 2 -36.87 -10.13 24.70
CA LYS A 2 -37.82 -11.15 24.22
C LYS A 2 -37.06 -12.44 23.85
N LYS A 3 -37.63 -13.63 24.09
CA LYS A 3 -36.94 -14.93 23.82
C LYS A 3 -36.41 -15.04 22.38
N LEU A 4 -37.17 -14.54 21.40
CA LEU A 4 -36.74 -14.46 19.99
C LEU A 4 -35.42 -13.69 19.81
N HIS A 5 -35.28 -12.53 20.46
CA HIS A 5 -34.08 -11.70 20.31
C HIS A 5 -32.85 -12.41 20.88
N LYS A 6 -33.02 -13.15 21.98
CA LYS A 6 -31.95 -13.95 22.57
C LYS A 6 -31.52 -15.08 21.64
N LEU A 7 -32.48 -15.78 21.02
CA LEU A 7 -32.20 -16.84 20.06
C LEU A 7 -31.41 -16.31 18.85
N VAL A 8 -31.91 -15.25 18.20
CA VAL A 8 -31.22 -14.64 17.05
C VAL A 8 -29.82 -14.15 17.42
N LEU A 9 -29.66 -13.55 18.60
CA LEU A 9 -28.36 -13.07 19.09
C LEU A 9 -27.37 -14.23 19.29
N GLN A 10 -27.80 -15.32 19.93
CA GLN A 10 -26.95 -16.49 20.15
C GLN A 10 -26.56 -17.17 18.84
N SER A 11 -27.49 -17.25 17.89
CA SER A 11 -27.22 -17.81 16.56
C SER A 11 -26.31 -16.92 15.71
N TYR A 12 -26.28 -15.59 15.95
CA TYR A 12 -25.42 -14.66 15.22
C TYR A 12 -24.00 -14.54 15.78
N LEU A 13 -23.85 -14.46 17.10
CA LEU A 13 -22.58 -14.13 17.75
C LEU A 13 -21.52 -15.23 17.54
N GLY A 14 -21.93 -16.50 17.58
CA GLY A 14 -21.03 -17.65 17.38
C GLY A 14 -20.38 -17.66 16.00
N PRO A 15 -21.17 -17.71 14.91
CA PRO A 15 -20.67 -17.59 13.55
C PRO A 15 -19.85 -16.32 13.32
N PHE A 16 -20.27 -15.18 13.88
CA PHE A 16 -19.52 -13.92 13.75
C PHE A 16 -18.10 -14.00 14.30
N VAL A 17 -17.90 -14.53 15.51
CA VAL A 17 -16.56 -14.64 16.09
C VAL A 17 -15.68 -15.56 15.24
N VAL A 18 -16.21 -16.71 14.81
CA VAL A 18 -15.47 -17.67 13.99
C VAL A 18 -15.12 -17.08 12.62
N THR A 19 -16.08 -16.47 11.92
CA THR A 19 -15.82 -15.87 10.60
C THR A 19 -14.89 -14.67 10.69
N PHE A 20 -14.94 -13.90 11.78
CA PHE A 20 -13.99 -12.81 12.04
C PHE A 20 -12.55 -13.32 12.15
N PHE A 21 -12.28 -14.33 12.99
CA PHE A 21 -10.94 -14.87 13.13
C PHE A 21 -10.45 -15.56 11.85
N ILE A 22 -11.33 -16.27 11.13
CA ILE A 22 -10.98 -16.86 9.83
C ILE A 22 -10.63 -15.76 8.81
N ALA A 23 -11.46 -14.71 8.69
CA ALA A 23 -11.20 -13.59 7.79
C ALA A 23 -9.89 -12.88 8.14
N LEU A 24 -9.66 -12.61 9.43
CA LEU A 24 -8.44 -11.99 9.91
C LEU A 24 -7.21 -12.85 9.61
N PHE A 25 -7.31 -14.17 9.84
CA PHE A 25 -6.24 -15.11 9.54
C PHE A 25 -5.92 -15.16 8.04
N ILE A 26 -6.92 -15.19 7.16
CA ILE A 26 -6.71 -15.18 5.70
C ILE A 26 -5.98 -13.90 5.26
N ILE A 27 -6.40 -12.74 5.73
CA ILE A 27 -5.75 -11.46 5.39
C ILE A 27 -4.32 -11.41 5.97
N LEU A 28 -4.12 -11.93 7.18
CA LEU A 28 -2.79 -12.00 7.79
C LEU A 28 -1.86 -12.95 7.04
N MET A 29 -2.35 -14.10 6.60
CA MET A 29 -1.58 -15.03 5.76
C MET A 29 -1.22 -14.41 4.40
N GLN A 30 -2.13 -13.63 3.80
CA GLN A 30 -1.81 -12.87 2.59
C GLN A 30 -0.66 -11.87 2.84
N PHE A 31 -0.62 -11.23 4.01
CA PHE A 31 0.48 -10.35 4.39
C PHE A 31 1.80 -11.12 4.56
N VAL A 32 1.79 -12.25 5.28
CA VAL A 32 2.98 -13.11 5.43
C VAL A 32 3.51 -13.53 4.07
N TRP A 33 2.65 -13.98 3.18
CA TRP A 33 3.04 -14.39 1.83
C TRP A 33 3.65 -13.24 1.03
N LYS A 34 3.08 -12.05 1.12
CA LYS A 34 3.59 -10.85 0.43
C LYS A 34 5.00 -10.46 0.87
N TYR A 35 5.35 -10.71 2.14
CA TYR A 35 6.63 -10.31 2.74
C TYR A 35 7.51 -11.51 3.13
N ILE A 36 7.23 -12.71 2.59
CA ILE A 36 7.96 -13.93 2.97
C ILE A 36 9.44 -13.82 2.66
N ASP A 37 9.79 -13.27 1.49
CA ASP A 37 11.17 -13.05 1.06
C ASP A 37 11.90 -12.03 1.96
N ASP A 38 11.15 -11.09 2.55
CA ASP A 38 11.68 -10.10 3.47
C ASP A 38 11.83 -10.63 4.90
N LEU A 39 11.14 -11.71 5.26
CA LEU A 39 11.11 -12.31 6.61
C LEU A 39 12.05 -13.52 6.72
N VAL A 40 12.14 -14.33 5.67
CA VAL A 40 12.89 -15.58 5.66
C VAL A 40 14.36 -15.32 5.35
N GLY A 41 15.25 -16.04 6.03
CA GLY A 41 16.69 -15.99 5.74
C GLY A 41 17.44 -14.78 6.31
N LYS A 42 16.79 -13.92 7.11
CA LYS A 42 17.42 -12.77 7.77
C LYS A 42 17.89 -13.01 9.21
N GLY A 43 17.64 -14.20 9.75
CA GLY A 43 18.06 -14.53 11.12
C GLY A 43 17.27 -13.80 12.20
N LEU A 44 16.06 -13.32 11.84
CA LEU A 44 15.14 -12.66 12.75
C LEU A 44 14.76 -13.58 13.91
N GLU A 45 14.77 -13.03 15.11
CA GLU A 45 14.25 -13.71 16.28
C GLU A 45 12.73 -13.88 16.15
N TRP A 46 12.21 -15.02 16.63
CA TRP A 46 10.80 -15.38 16.45
C TRP A 46 9.85 -14.35 17.09
N TYR A 47 10.28 -13.67 18.16
CA TYR A 47 9.47 -12.63 18.81
C TYR A 47 9.34 -11.37 17.97
N ILE A 48 10.31 -11.04 17.11
CA ILE A 48 10.22 -9.89 16.19
C ILE A 48 9.14 -10.18 15.16
N ILE A 49 9.13 -11.41 14.64
CA ILE A 49 8.10 -11.87 13.72
C ILE A 49 6.74 -11.86 14.43
N ALA A 50 6.65 -12.37 15.66
CA ALA A 50 5.40 -12.35 16.43
C ALA A 50 4.90 -10.91 16.71
N GLU A 51 5.80 -9.99 17.05
CA GLU A 51 5.49 -8.57 17.26
C GLU A 51 4.96 -7.92 15.97
N LEU A 52 5.63 -8.17 14.83
CA LEU A 52 5.18 -7.69 13.52
C LEU A 52 3.80 -8.23 13.16
N LEU A 53 3.57 -9.54 13.34
CA LEU A 53 2.28 -10.17 13.05
C LEU A 53 1.18 -9.68 13.99
N PHE A 54 1.49 -9.38 15.24
CA PHE A 54 0.55 -8.78 16.17
C PHE A 54 0.09 -7.39 15.70
N TYR A 55 1.02 -6.50 15.34
CA TYR A 55 0.65 -5.18 14.80
C TYR A 55 -0.07 -5.28 13.46
N ALA A 56 0.36 -6.19 12.57
CA ALA A 56 -0.32 -6.43 11.30
C ALA A 56 -1.76 -6.90 11.52
N SER A 57 -1.98 -7.80 12.48
CA SER A 57 -3.33 -8.26 12.82
C SER A 57 -4.23 -7.10 13.26
N ALA A 58 -3.73 -6.19 14.10
CA ALA A 58 -4.46 -5.00 14.54
C ALA A 58 -4.80 -4.07 13.36
N THR A 59 -3.88 -3.88 12.41
CA THR A 59 -4.12 -3.08 11.20
C THR A 59 -5.24 -3.66 10.32
N PHE A 60 -5.39 -4.99 10.26
CA PHE A 60 -6.36 -5.65 9.38
C PHE A 60 -7.75 -5.84 9.99
N VAL A 61 -7.95 -5.62 11.30
CA VAL A 61 -9.27 -5.74 11.96
C VAL A 61 -10.39 -4.97 11.23
N PRO A 62 -10.23 -3.68 10.84
CA PRO A 62 -11.29 -2.95 10.16
C PRO A 62 -11.66 -3.50 8.78
N MET A 63 -10.74 -4.21 8.11
CA MET A 63 -11.03 -4.88 6.83
C MET A 63 -11.69 -6.25 7.03
N ALA A 64 -11.35 -6.96 8.11
CA ALA A 64 -11.94 -8.25 8.44
C ALA A 64 -13.39 -8.13 8.95
N LEU A 65 -13.74 -7.05 9.66
CA LEU A 65 -15.07 -6.85 10.25
C LEU A 65 -16.23 -6.89 9.23
N PRO A 66 -16.22 -6.15 8.11
CA PRO A 66 -17.31 -6.20 7.14
C PRO A 66 -17.51 -7.59 6.53
N LEU A 67 -16.43 -8.34 6.27
CA LEU A 67 -16.49 -9.73 5.78
C LEU A 67 -17.13 -10.66 6.81
N ALA A 68 -16.72 -10.53 8.07
CA ALA A 68 -17.26 -11.31 9.18
C ALA A 68 -18.76 -11.05 9.35
N VAL A 69 -19.19 -9.79 9.30
CA VAL A 69 -20.59 -9.37 9.38
C VAL A 69 -21.40 -9.93 8.22
N LEU A 70 -20.88 -9.90 6.99
CA LEU A 70 -21.54 -10.45 5.82
C LEU A 70 -21.80 -11.96 5.97
N LEU A 71 -20.73 -12.72 6.23
CA LEU A 71 -20.77 -14.17 6.34
C LEU A 71 -21.66 -14.63 7.50
N SER A 72 -21.49 -14.04 8.69
CA SER A 72 -22.29 -14.38 9.86
C SER A 72 -23.77 -14.08 9.67
N SER A 73 -24.11 -12.96 9.03
CA SER A 73 -25.50 -12.60 8.77
C SER A 73 -26.17 -13.58 7.82
N ILE A 74 -25.46 -13.98 6.78
CA ILE A 74 -25.92 -14.97 5.80
C ILE A 74 -26.08 -16.34 6.47
N MET A 75 -25.08 -16.79 7.22
CA MET A 75 -25.10 -18.09 7.91
C MET A 75 -26.24 -18.17 8.92
N THR A 76 -26.45 -17.11 9.71
CA THR A 76 -27.52 -17.07 10.71
C THR A 76 -28.89 -17.15 10.07
N MET A 77 -29.16 -16.28 9.08
CA MET A 77 -30.47 -16.24 8.43
C MET A 77 -30.71 -17.45 7.53
N GLY A 78 -29.66 -17.98 6.90
CA GLY A 78 -29.70 -19.19 6.09
C GLY A 78 -29.97 -20.44 6.92
N SER A 79 -29.26 -20.62 8.02
CA SER A 79 -29.47 -21.75 8.95
C SER A 79 -30.87 -21.72 9.57
N MET A 80 -31.36 -20.55 9.98
CA MET A 80 -32.75 -20.39 10.44
C MET A 80 -33.77 -20.69 9.34
N GLY A 81 -33.43 -20.43 8.07
CA GLY A 81 -34.23 -20.80 6.92
C GLY A 81 -34.26 -22.31 6.65
N GLU A 82 -33.11 -22.97 6.77
CA GLU A 82 -32.90 -24.40 6.55
C GLU A 82 -33.58 -25.25 7.63
N HIS A 83 -33.49 -24.84 8.90
CA HIS A 83 -34.17 -25.48 10.02
C HIS A 83 -35.66 -25.11 10.15
N TYR A 84 -36.23 -24.44 9.14
CA TYR A 84 -37.63 -23.99 9.11
C TYR A 84 -38.06 -23.06 10.26
N GLU A 85 -37.12 -22.54 11.07
CA GLU A 85 -37.40 -21.60 12.16
C GLU A 85 -37.94 -20.28 11.62
N LEU A 86 -37.36 -19.79 10.51
CA LEU A 86 -37.78 -18.55 9.86
C LEU A 86 -39.22 -18.63 9.34
N VAL A 87 -39.63 -19.80 8.83
CA VAL A 87 -41.00 -20.07 8.36
C VAL A 87 -41.95 -20.07 9.55
N GLY A 88 -41.59 -20.73 10.66
CA GLY A 88 -42.38 -20.74 11.88
C GLY A 88 -42.64 -19.34 12.44
N PHE A 89 -41.63 -18.47 12.48
CA PHE A 89 -41.80 -17.09 12.93
C PHE A 89 -42.72 -16.27 12.01
N LYS A 90 -42.58 -16.42 10.69
CA LYS A 90 -43.46 -15.73 9.73
C LYS A 90 -44.91 -16.20 9.83
N SER A 91 -45.14 -17.51 10.00
CA SER A 91 -46.49 -18.07 10.22
C SER A 91 -47.13 -17.59 11.52
N ALA A 92 -46.32 -17.28 12.54
CA ALA A 92 -46.78 -16.65 13.78
C ALA A 92 -47.03 -15.13 13.66
N GLY A 93 -46.98 -14.56 12.45
CA GLY A 93 -47.22 -13.13 12.19
C GLY A 93 -46.03 -12.22 12.55
N ILE A 94 -44.84 -12.79 12.79
CA ILE A 94 -43.63 -12.00 13.09
C ILE A 94 -42.99 -11.57 11.77
N SER A 95 -42.96 -10.26 11.52
CA SER A 95 -42.33 -9.71 10.33
C SER A 95 -40.82 -9.93 10.33
N LEU A 96 -40.22 -10.13 9.15
CA LEU A 96 -38.78 -10.32 8.97
C LEU A 96 -37.96 -9.18 9.60
N ARG A 97 -38.47 -7.93 9.53
CA ARG A 97 -37.82 -6.76 10.14
C ARG A 97 -37.66 -6.90 11.66
N LYS A 98 -38.62 -7.51 12.36
CA LYS A 98 -38.52 -7.77 13.80
C LYS A 98 -37.49 -8.85 14.13
N ILE A 99 -37.34 -9.85 13.24
CA ILE A 99 -36.34 -10.92 13.38
C ILE A 99 -34.92 -10.35 13.17
N LEU A 100 -34.75 -9.44 12.21
CA LEU A 100 -33.46 -8.80 11.89
C LEU A 100 -33.02 -7.75 12.90
N TRP A 101 -33.96 -7.14 13.64
CA TRP A 101 -33.67 -6.00 14.53
C TRP A 101 -32.53 -6.25 15.53
N PRO A 102 -32.43 -7.41 16.22
CA PRO A 102 -31.31 -7.69 17.12
C PRO A 102 -29.95 -7.68 16.40
N MET A 103 -29.89 -8.20 15.17
CA MET A 103 -28.66 -8.22 14.38
C MET A 103 -28.29 -6.81 13.87
N VAL A 104 -29.28 -5.99 13.52
CA VAL A 104 -29.08 -4.58 13.15
C VAL A 104 -28.42 -3.82 14.30
N VAL A 105 -28.88 -4.02 15.54
CA VAL A 105 -28.30 -3.36 16.73
C VAL A 105 -26.85 -3.75 16.93
N ILE A 106 -26.51 -5.03 16.79
CA ILE A 106 -25.12 -5.48 16.87
C ILE A 106 -24.28 -4.90 15.75
N SER A 107 -24.79 -4.90 14.51
CA SER A 107 -24.09 -4.35 13.36
C SER A 107 -23.81 -2.85 13.56
N LEU A 108 -24.78 -2.09 14.07
CA LEU A 108 -24.60 -0.68 14.42
C LEU A 108 -23.57 -0.49 15.55
N PHE A 109 -23.57 -1.36 16.55
CA PHE A 109 -22.53 -1.38 17.59
C PHE A 109 -21.14 -1.65 17.00
N LEU A 110 -21.03 -2.62 16.08
CA LEU A 110 -19.78 -2.94 15.39
C LEU A 110 -19.28 -1.79 14.51
N VAL A 111 -20.15 -0.96 13.95
CA VAL A 111 -19.75 0.26 13.23
C VAL A 111 -19.02 1.23 14.16
N VAL A 112 -19.53 1.44 15.38
CA VAL A 112 -18.89 2.31 16.38
C VAL A 112 -17.53 1.74 16.78
N VAL A 113 -17.45 0.43 17.02
CA VAL A 113 -16.19 -0.26 17.34
C VAL A 113 -15.21 -0.17 16.17
N ALA A 114 -15.65 -0.41 14.93
CA ALA A 114 -14.82 -0.32 13.74
C ALA A 114 -14.27 1.09 13.52
N PHE A 115 -15.09 2.12 13.76
CA PHE A 115 -14.68 3.51 13.65
C PHE A 115 -13.63 3.87 14.71
N TYR A 116 -13.87 3.48 15.97
CA TYR A 116 -12.90 3.65 17.04
C TYR A 116 -11.56 2.97 16.70
N PHE A 117 -11.62 1.72 16.21
CA PHE A 117 -10.43 0.99 15.79
C PHE A 117 -9.70 1.70 14.64
N SER A 118 -10.43 2.16 13.62
CA SER A 118 -9.87 2.83 12.45
C SER A 118 -9.30 4.22 12.77
N ASN A 119 -9.86 4.93 13.75
CA ASN A 119 -9.40 6.26 14.14
C ASN A 119 -8.27 6.23 15.17
N ASN A 120 -8.31 5.34 16.16
CA ASN A 120 -7.42 5.37 17.31
C ASN A 120 -6.37 4.25 17.28
N VAL A 121 -6.77 3.02 16.96
CA VAL A 121 -5.87 1.86 17.03
C VAL A 121 -5.05 1.72 15.75
N LEU A 122 -5.69 1.86 14.59
CA LEU A 122 -5.09 1.68 13.28
C LEU A 122 -3.88 2.62 13.03
N PRO A 123 -3.91 3.92 13.39
CA PRO A 123 -2.74 4.78 13.22
C PRO A 123 -1.52 4.32 14.00
N VAL A 124 -1.71 3.92 15.26
CA VAL A 124 -0.64 3.43 16.14
C VAL A 124 -0.13 2.06 15.66
N ALA A 125 -1.03 1.16 15.29
CA ALA A 125 -0.69 -0.14 14.74
C ALA A 125 0.09 -0.01 13.42
N ASN A 126 -0.33 0.89 12.52
CA ASN A 126 0.38 1.18 11.29
C ASN A 126 1.76 1.74 11.55
N LEU A 127 1.90 2.71 12.46
CA LEU A 127 3.20 3.29 12.80
C LEU A 127 4.21 2.21 13.23
N LYS A 128 3.80 1.36 14.17
CA LYS A 128 4.66 0.28 14.68
C LYS A 128 4.89 -0.84 13.66
N MET A 129 3.87 -1.20 12.89
CA MET A 129 4.00 -2.21 11.84
C MET A 129 4.95 -1.74 10.73
N TYR A 130 4.79 -0.51 10.23
CA TYR A 130 5.59 -0.02 9.11
C TYR A 130 7.03 0.30 9.51
N SER A 131 7.28 0.83 10.71
CA SER A 131 8.64 1.01 11.23
C SER A 131 9.35 -0.34 11.41
N LEU A 132 8.71 -1.31 12.08
CA LEU A 132 9.28 -2.63 12.25
C LEU A 132 9.48 -3.38 10.93
N LEU A 133 8.52 -3.26 10.01
CA LEU A 133 8.65 -3.82 8.67
C LEU A 133 9.81 -3.15 7.91
N TYR A 134 10.00 -1.85 8.06
CA TYR A 134 11.13 -1.15 7.46
C TYR A 134 12.47 -1.67 8.01
N ASP A 135 12.58 -1.82 9.33
CA ASP A 135 13.77 -2.38 9.98
C ASP A 135 14.06 -3.79 9.47
N VAL A 136 13.04 -4.66 9.43
CA VAL A 136 13.13 -6.02 8.89
C VAL A 136 13.56 -6.03 7.42
N ARG A 137 13.02 -5.11 6.61
CA ARG A 137 13.35 -5.02 5.18
C ARG A 137 14.78 -4.56 4.94
N GLN A 138 15.27 -3.63 5.75
CA GLN A 138 16.64 -3.12 5.66
C GLN A 138 17.68 -4.04 6.31
N GLN A 139 17.26 -4.96 7.17
CA GLN A 139 18.17 -5.93 7.77
C GLN A 139 18.85 -6.81 6.72
N ARG A 140 20.17 -6.96 6.85
CA ARG A 140 20.96 -7.81 5.97
C ARG A 140 20.57 -9.28 6.16
N PRO A 141 20.61 -10.10 5.10
CA PRO A 141 20.44 -11.54 5.22
C PRO A 141 21.37 -12.14 6.27
N ALA A 142 20.93 -13.19 6.96
CA ALA A 142 21.71 -13.84 7.99
C ALA A 142 23.08 -14.28 7.45
N PHE A 143 24.08 -14.16 8.30
CA PHE A 143 25.41 -14.63 7.98
C PHE A 143 25.41 -16.16 7.74
N ASN A 144 25.71 -16.58 6.50
CA ASN A 144 25.83 -17.99 6.12
C ASN A 144 26.77 -18.15 4.92
N ILE A 145 27.93 -18.77 5.14
CA ILE A 145 28.88 -19.12 4.07
C ILE A 145 28.59 -20.54 3.59
N MET A 146 28.24 -20.67 2.30
CA MET A 146 28.06 -21.94 1.61
C MET A 146 29.36 -22.36 0.91
N GLU A 147 29.61 -23.66 0.84
CA GLU A 147 30.74 -24.27 0.13
C GLU A 147 30.73 -23.92 -1.36
N GLY A 148 31.89 -23.62 -1.92
CA GLY A 148 32.08 -23.32 -3.34
C GLY A 148 31.49 -21.98 -3.82
N VAL A 149 30.80 -21.21 -2.97
CA VAL A 149 30.12 -19.96 -3.34
C VAL A 149 30.84 -18.74 -2.73
N TYR A 150 30.97 -17.67 -3.51
CA TYR A 150 31.49 -16.39 -3.02
C TYR A 150 30.44 -15.68 -2.13
N TYR A 151 30.72 -15.58 -0.85
CA TYR A 151 29.92 -14.86 0.12
C TYR A 151 30.28 -13.36 0.15
N LYS A 152 29.28 -12.49 -0.06
CA LYS A 152 29.42 -11.02 -0.12
C LYS A 152 28.67 -10.27 0.98
N GLY A 153 28.28 -10.94 2.07
CA GLY A 153 27.43 -10.33 3.09
C GLY A 153 28.16 -9.40 4.05
N ILE A 154 29.47 -9.57 4.23
CA ILE A 154 30.30 -8.68 5.06
C ILE A 154 30.72 -7.48 4.21
N GLU A 155 30.59 -6.27 4.75
CA GLU A 155 30.95 -5.06 4.03
C GLU A 155 32.43 -5.03 3.69
N ASN A 156 32.76 -4.68 2.45
CA ASN A 156 34.12 -4.62 1.92
C ASN A 156 34.89 -5.95 1.87
N TYR A 157 34.26 -7.10 2.17
CA TYR A 157 34.94 -8.40 2.09
C TYR A 157 34.15 -9.38 1.23
N VAL A 158 34.86 -10.17 0.42
CA VAL A 158 34.29 -11.32 -0.29
C VAL A 158 35.04 -12.57 0.12
N ILE A 159 34.31 -13.53 0.70
CA ILE A 159 34.90 -14.75 1.25
C ILE A 159 34.44 -15.93 0.40
N LYS A 160 35.37 -16.77 -0.03
CA LYS A 160 35.08 -18.08 -0.62
C LYS A 160 35.73 -19.16 0.24
N VAL A 161 34.99 -20.22 0.51
CA VAL A 161 35.46 -21.45 1.15
C VAL A 161 35.15 -22.59 0.20
N GLU A 162 36.12 -23.46 -0.08
CA GLU A 162 35.88 -24.61 -0.96
C GLU A 162 35.13 -25.71 -0.20
N ASP A 163 35.68 -26.16 0.94
CA ASP A 163 35.11 -27.23 1.75
C ASP A 163 34.89 -26.79 3.21
N LYS A 164 33.79 -27.25 3.82
CA LYS A 164 33.47 -27.07 5.23
C LYS A 164 33.39 -28.43 5.91
N ASP A 165 34.09 -28.59 7.02
CA ASP A 165 34.12 -29.86 7.74
C ASP A 165 32.76 -30.13 8.42
N SER A 166 32.52 -31.38 8.79
CA SER A 166 31.27 -31.84 9.42
C SER A 166 30.92 -31.14 10.75
N ASP A 167 31.91 -30.55 11.41
CA ASP A 167 31.77 -29.73 12.62
C ASP A 167 31.18 -28.34 12.34
N GLY A 168 31.15 -27.90 11.09
CA GLY A 168 30.56 -26.63 10.66
C GLY A 168 31.36 -25.37 11.03
N THR A 169 32.47 -25.49 11.74
CA THR A 169 33.36 -24.38 12.14
C THR A 169 34.71 -24.39 11.43
N THR A 170 35.18 -25.55 11.01
CA THR A 170 36.46 -25.74 10.32
C THR A 170 36.25 -25.62 8.82
N LEU A 171 37.09 -24.80 8.17
CA LEU A 171 36.98 -24.41 6.77
C LEU A 171 38.29 -24.71 6.08
N ARG A 172 38.25 -25.15 4.82
CA ARG A 172 39.42 -25.45 4.01
C ARG A 172 39.41 -24.65 2.72
N ASP A 173 40.61 -24.37 2.23
CA ASP A 173 40.86 -23.59 1.01
C ASP A 173 40.11 -22.26 1.00
N ILE A 174 40.50 -21.39 1.92
CA ILE A 174 39.84 -20.12 2.19
C ILE A 174 40.47 -19.03 1.31
N LYS A 175 39.64 -18.26 0.62
CA LYS A 175 40.04 -17.05 -0.12
C LYS A 175 39.23 -15.86 0.36
N ILE A 176 39.91 -14.81 0.81
CA ILE A 176 39.28 -13.57 1.30
C ILE A 176 39.80 -12.42 0.46
N TYR A 177 38.91 -11.78 -0.28
CA TYR A 177 39.16 -10.53 -0.98
C TYR A 177 38.79 -9.38 -0.06
N ASP A 178 39.72 -8.44 0.12
CA ASP A 178 39.50 -7.21 0.87
C ASP A 178 39.39 -6.03 -0.10
N HIS A 179 38.24 -5.37 -0.04
CA HIS A 179 37.84 -4.23 -0.86
C HIS A 179 37.73 -2.94 -0.05
N THR A 180 38.26 -2.89 1.18
CA THR A 180 38.19 -1.72 2.06
C THR A 180 38.73 -0.47 1.36
N ASP A 181 39.74 -0.63 0.51
CA ASP A 181 40.34 0.44 -0.28
C ASP A 181 39.52 0.90 -1.50
N LYS A 182 38.39 0.25 -1.81
CA LYS A 182 37.50 0.55 -2.97
C LYS A 182 38.20 0.57 -4.34
N ARG A 183 39.34 -0.12 -4.47
CA ARG A 183 40.19 -0.16 -5.68
C ARG A 183 40.09 -1.47 -6.48
N GLY A 184 39.05 -2.26 -6.25
CA GLY A 184 38.88 -3.58 -6.86
C GLY A 184 39.58 -4.69 -6.07
N ASN A 185 40.13 -5.69 -6.76
CA ASN A 185 40.74 -6.89 -6.15
C ASN A 185 42.24 -6.67 -5.87
N VAL A 186 42.58 -5.69 -5.03
CA VAL A 186 43.99 -5.36 -4.73
C VAL A 186 44.57 -6.14 -3.54
N ASN A 187 43.72 -6.60 -2.61
CA ASN A 187 44.11 -7.39 -1.45
C ASN A 187 43.44 -8.76 -1.50
N LEU A 188 44.23 -9.84 -1.45
CA LEU A 188 43.76 -11.22 -1.41
C LEU A 188 44.51 -12.01 -0.34
N THR A 189 43.76 -12.58 0.60
CA THR A 189 44.28 -13.56 1.57
C THR A 189 43.89 -14.96 1.11
N VAL A 190 44.85 -15.88 1.06
CA VAL A 190 44.61 -17.31 0.83
C VAL A 190 45.12 -18.11 2.01
N ALA A 191 44.35 -19.06 2.53
CA ALA A 191 44.76 -19.94 3.62
C ALA A 191 44.34 -21.39 3.34
N GLU A 192 45.18 -22.35 3.76
CA GLU A 192 44.90 -23.78 3.60
C GLU A 192 43.71 -24.23 4.44
N TRP A 193 43.63 -23.76 5.69
CA TRP A 193 42.51 -24.03 6.57
C TRP A 193 42.33 -22.93 7.62
N GLY A 194 41.16 -22.92 8.25
CA GLY A 194 40.86 -21.96 9.31
C GLY A 194 39.62 -22.32 10.09
N THR A 195 39.46 -21.70 11.24
CA THR A 195 38.28 -21.83 12.09
C THR A 195 37.49 -20.54 12.12
N MET A 196 36.17 -20.66 12.02
CA MET A 196 35.24 -19.55 12.14
C MET A 196 34.44 -19.69 13.44
N LEU A 197 34.60 -18.72 14.33
CA LEU A 197 33.89 -18.68 15.60
C LEU A 197 33.17 -17.35 15.75
N VAL A 198 31.89 -17.41 16.11
CA VAL A 198 31.12 -16.23 16.50
C VAL A 198 31.31 -16.02 18.00
N THR A 199 31.65 -14.80 18.40
CA THR A 199 31.78 -14.41 19.81
C THR A 199 30.46 -14.67 20.55
N PRO A 200 30.43 -15.05 21.85
CA PRO A 200 29.19 -15.29 22.60
C PRO A 200 28.16 -14.14 22.50
N ASP A 201 28.65 -12.91 22.38
CA ASP A 201 27.83 -11.69 22.19
C ASP A 201 27.25 -11.54 20.78
N LYS A 202 27.51 -12.47 19.86
CA LYS A 202 27.12 -12.48 18.43
C LYS A 202 27.57 -11.29 17.58
N ARG A 203 28.33 -10.35 18.14
CA ARG A 203 28.78 -9.11 17.48
C ARG A 203 30.01 -9.25 16.60
N THR A 204 30.87 -10.23 16.85
CA THR A 204 32.14 -10.34 16.13
C THR A 204 32.35 -11.76 15.67
N LEU A 205 32.62 -11.89 14.38
CA LEU A 205 33.08 -13.12 13.76
C LEU A 205 34.60 -13.15 13.78
N VAL A 206 35.16 -14.16 14.42
CA VAL A 206 36.60 -14.38 14.49
C VAL A 206 36.97 -15.50 13.53
N PHE A 207 37.71 -15.15 12.48
CA PHE A 207 38.36 -16.10 11.60
C PHE A 207 39.81 -16.27 12.04
N THR A 208 40.19 -17.49 12.39
CA THR A 208 41.59 -17.86 12.62
C THR A 208 42.05 -18.68 11.44
N LEU A 209 42.91 -18.10 10.61
CA LEU A 209 43.44 -18.69 9.38
C LEU A 209 44.83 -19.26 9.66
N TYR A 210 45.11 -20.44 9.13
CA TYR A 210 46.38 -21.13 9.31
C TYR A 210 47.05 -21.41 7.97
N ASN A 211 48.39 -21.34 7.96
CA ASN A 211 49.24 -21.60 6.79
C ASN A 211 48.75 -20.88 5.53
N GLY A 212 48.86 -19.56 5.50
CA GLY A 212 48.34 -18.75 4.41
C GLY A 212 49.31 -17.70 3.90
N THR A 213 48.86 -17.01 2.86
CA THR A 213 49.60 -15.95 2.17
C THR A 213 48.68 -14.78 1.85
N ASN A 214 49.10 -13.58 2.24
CA ASN A 214 48.51 -12.32 1.82
C ASN A 214 49.21 -11.80 0.57
N TYR A 215 48.41 -11.45 -0.42
CA TYR A 215 48.81 -10.80 -1.66
C TYR A 215 48.25 -9.39 -1.68
N GLN A 216 49.10 -8.39 -1.93
CA GLN A 216 48.71 -6.99 -1.98
C GLN A 216 49.36 -6.29 -3.17
N ASP A 217 48.54 -5.70 -4.03
CA ASP A 217 48.96 -4.80 -5.08
C ASP A 217 49.15 -3.39 -4.49
N ILE A 218 50.39 -2.91 -4.48
CA ILE A 218 50.71 -1.57 -3.96
C ILE A 218 50.50 -0.56 -5.07
N GLN A 219 49.66 0.45 -4.83
CA GLN A 219 49.47 1.53 -5.79
C GLN A 219 50.65 2.50 -5.73
N GLN A 220 51.16 2.83 -6.91
CA GLN A 220 52.10 3.92 -7.05
C GLN A 220 51.43 5.28 -6.95
N GLN A 221 52.07 6.17 -6.19
CA GLN A 221 51.67 7.57 -6.10
C GLN A 221 52.01 8.36 -7.38
N ASN A 222 52.94 7.88 -8.20
CA ASN A 222 53.39 8.56 -9.41
C ASN A 222 52.91 7.83 -10.69
N PRO A 223 51.99 8.40 -11.49
CA PRO A 223 51.46 7.78 -12.70
C PRO A 223 52.47 7.52 -13.83
N ARG A 224 53.71 8.00 -13.70
CA ARG A 224 54.78 7.87 -14.71
C ARG A 224 55.72 6.69 -14.46
N ASP A 225 55.67 6.07 -13.28
CA ASP A 225 56.44 4.87 -12.98
C ASP A 225 55.71 3.64 -13.55
N GLN A 226 56.43 2.77 -14.24
CA GLN A 226 55.87 1.57 -14.88
C GLN A 226 56.01 0.31 -14.02
N SER A 227 56.72 0.41 -12.88
CA SER A 227 56.89 -0.74 -12.00
C SER A 227 55.56 -1.08 -11.30
N LYS A 228 55.27 -2.38 -11.16
CA LYS A 228 54.06 -2.87 -10.49
C LYS A 228 54.49 -3.54 -9.18
N PRO A 229 54.69 -2.76 -8.09
CA PRO A 229 55.14 -3.33 -6.83
C PRO A 229 54.06 -4.26 -6.26
N PHE A 230 54.46 -5.48 -5.95
CA PHE A 230 53.62 -6.54 -5.42
C PHE A 230 54.20 -7.02 -4.10
N GLN A 231 53.36 -7.08 -3.07
CA GLN A 231 53.76 -7.58 -1.76
C GLN A 231 53.13 -8.93 -1.49
N ARG A 232 53.96 -9.87 -1.01
CA ARG A 232 53.54 -11.19 -0.56
C ARG A 232 54.00 -11.43 0.87
N THR A 233 53.06 -11.69 1.77
CA THR A 233 53.34 -11.96 3.19
C THR A 233 52.84 -13.35 3.54
N GLN A 234 53.73 -14.25 3.98
CA GLN A 234 53.37 -15.59 4.41
C GLN A 234 53.20 -15.63 5.93
N PHE A 235 52.18 -16.34 6.41
CA PHE A 235 51.85 -16.44 7.84
C PHE A 235 51.54 -17.88 8.24
N SER A 236 51.95 -18.26 9.45
CA SER A 236 51.55 -19.52 10.08
C SER A 236 50.15 -19.42 10.68
N GLU A 237 49.81 -18.28 11.28
CA GLU A 237 48.52 -17.99 11.89
C GLU A 237 48.16 -16.51 11.67
N GLN A 238 46.91 -16.24 11.27
CA GLN A 238 46.36 -14.89 11.15
C GLN A 238 44.92 -14.85 11.65
N ILE A 239 44.65 -13.91 12.55
CA ILE A 239 43.31 -13.69 13.09
C ILE A 239 42.68 -12.48 12.40
N MET A 240 41.56 -12.71 11.72
CA MET A 240 40.70 -11.67 11.16
C MET A 240 39.43 -11.54 12.00
N ARG A 241 39.01 -10.31 12.28
CA ARG A 241 37.79 -10.01 13.03
C ARG A 241 36.86 -9.22 12.13
N PHE A 242 35.67 -9.74 11.90
CA PHE A 242 34.61 -9.04 11.17
C PHE A 242 33.53 -8.60 12.15
N ASP A 243 33.13 -7.34 12.04
CA ASP A 243 32.01 -6.81 12.79
C ASP A 243 30.70 -7.31 12.17
N LEU A 244 29.90 -8.01 12.98
CA LEU A 244 28.58 -8.50 12.62
C LEU A 244 27.46 -7.55 13.08
N SER A 245 27.79 -6.42 13.72
CA SER A 245 26.79 -5.43 14.15
C SER A 245 25.90 -4.92 13.00
N ALA A 246 26.42 -4.93 11.77
CA ALA A 246 25.67 -4.59 10.56
C ALA A 246 24.55 -5.59 10.20
N PHE A 247 24.48 -6.75 10.85
CA PHE A 247 23.43 -7.75 10.69
C PHE A 247 22.37 -7.69 11.81
N ASP A 248 22.64 -6.96 12.90
CA ASP A 248 21.66 -6.76 13.97
C ASP A 248 20.52 -5.85 13.49
N LEU A 249 19.32 -6.10 14.01
CA LEU A 249 18.16 -5.26 13.71
C LEU A 249 18.33 -3.90 14.40
N THR A 250 18.56 -2.85 13.61
CA THR A 250 18.52 -1.47 14.10
C THR A 250 17.08 -0.97 14.13
N ARG A 251 16.61 -0.46 15.27
CA ARG A 251 15.29 0.16 15.38
C ARG A 251 15.32 1.57 14.79
N THR A 252 14.57 1.79 13.72
CA THR A 252 14.42 3.12 13.13
C THR A 252 13.58 4.00 14.04
N ASP A 253 13.89 5.30 14.07
CA ASP A 253 13.08 6.28 14.79
C ASP A 253 11.65 6.35 14.22
N GLU A 254 10.66 6.08 15.06
CA GLU A 254 9.24 6.13 14.71
C GLU A 254 8.82 7.55 14.27
N GLU A 255 9.50 8.60 14.73
CA GLU A 255 9.18 9.99 14.37
C GLU A 255 9.23 10.24 12.86
N LEU A 256 10.10 9.54 12.15
CA LEU A 256 10.25 9.64 10.69
C LEU A 256 8.98 9.22 9.94
N PHE A 257 8.14 8.40 10.58
CA PHE A 257 6.95 7.82 9.97
C PHE A 257 5.67 8.54 10.40
N LYS A 258 5.65 9.19 11.58
CA LYS A 258 4.44 9.81 12.18
C LYS A 258 3.69 10.77 11.26
N SER A 259 4.38 11.49 10.38
CA SER A 259 3.77 12.46 9.45
C SER A 259 3.03 11.82 8.28
N HIS A 260 3.20 10.51 8.06
CA HIS A 260 2.60 9.80 6.94
C HIS A 260 1.08 9.65 7.14
N PHE A 261 0.30 9.91 6.07
CA PHE A 261 -1.17 9.94 6.09
C PHE A 261 -1.86 8.71 6.73
N GLN A 262 -1.25 7.52 6.66
CA GLN A 262 -1.79 6.27 7.23
C GLN A 262 -1.63 6.16 8.76
N MET A 263 -0.84 7.05 9.37
CA MET A 263 -0.45 7.05 10.79
C MET A 263 -1.10 8.17 11.58
N LEU A 264 -2.02 8.89 10.93
CA LEU A 264 -2.70 10.04 11.52
C LEU A 264 -4.10 9.68 12.02
N THR A 265 -4.48 10.32 13.13
CA THR A 265 -5.87 10.37 13.60
C THR A 265 -6.68 11.34 12.75
N LEU A 266 -8.00 11.33 12.91
CA LEU A 266 -8.89 12.22 12.16
C LEU A 266 -8.58 13.71 12.40
N ASP A 267 -8.34 14.12 13.64
CA ASP A 267 -8.03 15.52 13.96
C ASP A 267 -6.71 15.96 13.33
N GLN A 268 -5.71 15.08 13.34
CA GLN A 268 -4.43 15.33 12.69
C GLN A 268 -4.59 15.41 11.17
N LEU A 269 -5.40 14.53 10.56
CA LEU A 269 -5.67 14.57 9.12
C LEU A 269 -6.30 15.90 8.70
N ILE A 270 -7.24 16.44 9.49
CA ILE A 270 -7.86 17.74 9.21
C ILE A 270 -6.82 18.86 9.28
N PHE A 271 -5.96 18.86 10.30
CA PHE A 271 -4.90 19.85 10.43
C PHE A 271 -3.92 19.81 9.25
N PHE A 272 -3.46 18.63 8.86
CA PHE A 272 -2.57 18.45 7.71
C PHE A 272 -3.26 18.80 6.38
N GLU A 273 -4.55 18.47 6.23
CA GLU A 273 -5.33 18.84 5.05
C GLU A 273 -5.42 20.37 4.90
N ASP A 274 -5.77 21.08 5.97
CA ASP A 274 -5.88 22.54 5.96
C ASP A 274 -4.52 23.18 5.60
N SER A 275 -3.46 22.74 6.27
CA SER A 275 -2.10 23.22 5.99
C SER A 275 -1.65 22.97 4.55
N LEU A 276 -1.82 21.75 4.03
CA LEU A 276 -1.44 21.40 2.66
C LEU A 276 -2.30 22.10 1.60
N SER A 277 -3.60 22.31 1.89
CA SER A 277 -4.50 23.02 1.01
C SER A 277 -4.15 24.51 0.93
N GLY A 278 -3.79 25.12 2.06
CA GLY A 278 -3.29 26.48 2.15
C GLY A 278 -1.98 26.65 1.39
N GLU A 279 -1.02 25.75 1.60
CA GLU A 279 0.26 25.76 0.88
C GLU A 279 0.05 25.64 -0.64
N LEU A 280 -0.84 24.74 -1.09
CA LEU A 280 -1.17 24.58 -2.51
C LEU A 280 -1.82 25.84 -3.09
N LYS A 281 -2.67 26.53 -2.32
CA LYS A 281 -3.29 27.80 -2.74
C LYS A 281 -2.25 28.89 -2.88
N THR A 282 -1.42 29.12 -1.86
CA THR A 282 -0.34 30.12 -1.88
C THR A 282 0.66 29.86 -3.01
N ARG A 283 0.99 28.59 -3.28
CA ARG A 283 1.89 28.22 -4.37
C ARG A 283 1.29 28.53 -5.75
N LYS A 284 -0.02 28.30 -5.94
CA LYS A 284 -0.73 28.70 -7.18
C LYS A 284 -0.76 30.21 -7.36
N GLU A 285 -1.03 30.97 -6.29
CA GLU A 285 -1.03 32.44 -6.33
C GLU A 285 0.37 33.00 -6.67
N SER A 286 1.41 32.44 -6.05
CA SER A 286 2.80 32.82 -6.33
C SER A 286 3.20 32.51 -7.78
N TYR A 287 2.80 31.35 -8.30
CA TYR A 287 3.01 31.01 -9.71
C TYR A 287 2.32 32.00 -10.65
N LEU A 288 1.07 32.39 -10.38
CA LEU A 288 0.37 33.37 -11.20
C LEU A 288 1.13 34.71 -11.21
N ASN A 289 1.55 35.19 -10.05
CA ASN A 289 2.33 36.43 -9.93
C ASN A 289 3.67 36.34 -10.68
N ASP A 290 4.39 35.23 -10.57
CA ASP A 290 5.66 35.02 -11.28
C ASP A 290 5.44 34.87 -12.79
N TYR A 291 4.35 34.22 -13.20
CA TYR A 291 3.97 34.07 -14.60
C TYR A 291 3.66 35.43 -15.24
N TYR A 292 2.89 36.30 -14.58
CA TYR A 292 2.62 37.66 -15.07
C TYR A 292 3.90 38.49 -15.19
N LYS A 293 4.83 38.40 -14.23
CA LYS A 293 6.14 39.09 -14.29
C LYS A 293 7.04 38.61 -15.42
N ARG A 294 6.95 37.33 -15.79
CA ARG A 294 7.75 36.74 -16.90
C ARG A 294 7.25 37.15 -18.28
N LEU A 295 5.99 37.56 -18.39
CA LEU A 295 5.44 38.10 -19.63
C LEU A 295 5.74 39.60 -19.68
N ALA A 296 6.78 39.96 -20.46
CA ALA A 296 7.28 41.33 -20.59
C ALA A 296 6.16 42.38 -20.81
N TYR A 297 5.14 42.03 -21.59
CA TYR A 297 3.97 42.88 -21.85
C TYR A 297 3.19 43.25 -20.58
N PHE A 298 2.94 42.28 -19.69
CA PHE A 298 2.20 42.49 -18.44
C PHE A 298 3.05 43.12 -17.34
N SER A 299 4.37 42.92 -17.37
CA SER A 299 5.29 43.56 -16.41
C SER A 299 5.38 45.09 -16.55
N LEU A 300 4.99 45.63 -17.71
CA LEU A 300 5.00 47.06 -18.03
C LEU A 300 3.65 47.76 -17.77
N SER A 301 2.60 46.99 -17.47
CA SER A 301 1.22 47.49 -17.48
C SER A 301 0.79 48.24 -16.20
N ASP A 302 1.64 48.35 -15.17
CA ASP A 302 1.17 48.72 -13.82
C ASP A 302 1.69 50.06 -13.25
N THR A 303 2.44 50.90 -13.97
CA THR A 303 2.74 52.27 -13.43
C THR A 303 3.11 53.38 -14.42
N GLU A 304 3.17 53.19 -15.74
CA GLU A 304 3.22 54.35 -16.63
C GLU A 304 1.82 54.70 -17.12
N LYS A 305 1.25 55.77 -16.55
CA LYS A 305 0.38 56.64 -17.34
C LYS A 305 1.24 57.07 -18.52
N LEU A 306 1.09 56.39 -19.66
CA LEU A 306 1.61 56.86 -20.94
C LEU A 306 1.11 58.30 -21.06
N GLY A 307 1.97 59.28 -20.75
CA GLY A 307 1.68 60.68 -21.03
C GLY A 307 1.30 60.72 -22.49
N SER A 308 0.17 61.36 -22.83
CA SER A 308 -0.45 61.32 -24.15
C SER A 308 0.62 61.35 -25.25
N LEU A 309 0.92 60.17 -25.81
CA LEU A 309 1.79 60.09 -26.98
C LEU A 309 1.01 60.81 -28.07
N THR A 310 1.50 61.97 -28.50
CA THR A 310 1.02 62.57 -29.74
C THR A 310 1.35 61.59 -30.88
N GLU A 311 0.43 61.47 -31.84
CA GLU A 311 0.52 60.52 -32.97
C GLU A 311 1.88 60.64 -33.71
N ASP A 312 2.46 61.84 -33.71
CA ASP A 312 3.78 62.15 -34.27
C ASP A 312 5.00 61.56 -33.53
N GLN A 313 4.84 61.05 -32.30
CA GLN A 313 5.91 60.38 -31.54
C GLN A 313 5.91 58.86 -31.71
N ILE A 314 4.90 58.30 -32.38
CA ILE A 314 4.84 56.87 -32.71
C ILE A 314 5.65 56.64 -33.97
N VAL A 315 6.97 56.47 -33.81
CA VAL A 315 7.81 56.02 -34.92
C VAL A 315 7.59 54.51 -35.10
N PRO A 316 7.17 54.02 -36.28
CA PRO A 316 7.16 52.60 -36.56
C PRO A 316 8.61 52.13 -36.58
N VAL A 317 9.06 51.55 -35.47
CA VAL A 317 10.35 50.87 -35.43
C VAL A 317 10.19 49.64 -36.30
N ASP A 318 10.80 49.66 -37.48
CA ASP A 318 10.94 48.45 -38.29
C ASP A 318 12.01 47.56 -37.62
N PHE A 319 11.53 46.68 -36.75
CA PHE A 319 12.34 45.72 -36.00
C PHE A 319 13.23 44.84 -36.90
N MET A 320 12.91 44.77 -38.20
CA MET A 320 13.64 43.96 -39.18
C MET A 320 14.77 44.72 -39.88
N THR A 321 14.76 46.06 -39.89
CA THR A 321 15.74 46.88 -40.64
C THR A 321 16.59 47.81 -39.77
N ALA A 322 16.23 48.03 -38.49
CA ALA A 322 16.91 48.99 -37.61
C ALA A 322 18.25 48.50 -37.00
N GLY A 323 18.80 47.35 -37.42
CA GLY A 323 20.09 46.85 -36.95
C GLY A 323 20.71 45.82 -37.88
N SER A 324 22.03 45.60 -37.77
CA SER A 324 22.74 44.54 -38.50
C SER A 324 22.01 43.20 -38.38
N THR A 325 22.04 42.35 -39.41
CA THR A 325 21.37 41.02 -39.41
C THR A 325 21.69 40.18 -38.15
N ILE A 326 22.87 40.39 -37.57
CA ILE A 326 23.34 39.78 -36.32
C ILE A 326 22.45 40.16 -35.12
N THR A 327 21.97 41.40 -35.05
CA THR A 327 21.09 41.92 -33.98
C THR A 327 19.68 41.33 -34.07
N VAL A 328 19.16 41.12 -35.28
CA VAL A 328 17.83 40.50 -35.50
C VAL A 328 17.86 39.03 -35.08
N GLN A 329 18.90 38.27 -35.49
CA GLN A 329 19.05 36.87 -35.12
C GLN A 329 19.20 36.69 -33.59
N GLN A 330 20.00 37.54 -32.94
CA GLN A 330 20.14 37.53 -31.47
C GLN A 330 18.82 37.81 -30.75
N ASN A 331 18.00 38.72 -31.26
CA ASN A 331 16.67 39.02 -30.70
C ASN A 331 15.70 37.85 -30.91
N ILE A 332 15.74 37.19 -32.07
CA ILE A 332 14.96 35.97 -32.33
C ILE A 332 15.39 34.86 -31.37
N ASP A 333 16.69 34.60 -31.22
CA ASP A 333 17.21 33.55 -30.34
C ASP A 333 16.87 33.82 -28.87
N ARG A 334 16.94 35.08 -28.42
CA ARG A 334 16.50 35.50 -27.09
C ARG A 334 15.00 35.28 -26.88
N SER A 335 14.19 35.59 -27.90
CA SER A 335 12.73 35.39 -27.87
C SER A 335 12.37 33.92 -27.83
N VAL A 336 13.02 33.09 -28.67
CA VAL A 336 12.84 31.63 -28.68
C VAL A 336 13.27 31.03 -27.34
N SER A 337 14.38 31.47 -26.77
CA SER A 337 14.84 31.03 -25.45
C SER A 337 13.85 31.41 -24.35
N LEU A 338 13.30 32.63 -24.38
CA LEU A 338 12.27 33.07 -23.43
C LEU A 338 10.99 32.23 -23.55
N VAL A 339 10.52 31.97 -24.76
CA VAL A 339 9.34 31.13 -25.01
C VAL A 339 9.57 29.69 -24.52
N ARG A 340 10.75 29.11 -24.81
CA ARG A 340 11.11 27.77 -24.31
C ARG A 340 11.15 27.74 -22.79
N SER A 341 11.81 28.71 -22.16
CA SER A 341 11.88 28.83 -20.69
C SER A 341 10.50 28.96 -20.05
N ASN A 342 9.60 29.77 -20.61
CA ASN A 342 8.24 29.93 -20.11
C ASN A 342 7.41 28.64 -20.30
N LYS A 343 7.59 27.95 -21.42
CA LYS A 343 6.98 26.65 -21.69
C LYS A 343 7.42 25.63 -20.63
N ASP A 344 8.73 25.49 -20.43
CA ASP A 344 9.30 24.52 -19.48
C ASP A 344 8.88 24.83 -18.04
N HIS A 345 8.89 26.11 -17.65
CA HIS A 345 8.39 26.55 -16.34
C HIS A 345 6.91 26.22 -16.13
N THR A 346 6.09 26.37 -17.16
CA THR A 346 4.65 26.02 -17.12
C THR A 346 4.46 24.52 -16.94
N PHE A 347 5.20 23.69 -17.69
CA PHE A 347 5.14 22.23 -17.55
C PHE A 347 5.62 21.76 -16.19
N PHE A 348 6.73 22.31 -15.69
CA PHE A 348 7.25 22.00 -14.36
C PHE A 348 6.24 22.37 -13.27
N SER A 349 5.66 23.57 -13.35
CA SER A 349 4.67 24.02 -12.36
C SER A 349 3.38 23.21 -12.44
N GLN A 350 2.95 22.79 -13.64
CA GLN A 350 1.81 21.89 -13.80
C GLN A 350 2.05 20.53 -13.15
N ASP A 351 3.23 19.93 -13.35
CA ASP A 351 3.57 18.68 -12.68
C ASP A 351 3.66 18.87 -11.16
N GLU A 352 4.30 19.95 -10.69
CA GLU A 352 4.37 20.29 -9.26
C GLU A 352 2.96 20.37 -8.63
N PHE A 353 2.03 21.10 -9.25
CA PHE A 353 0.65 21.20 -8.76
C PHE A 353 -0.08 19.88 -8.78
N ARG A 354 0.16 19.05 -9.80
CA ARG A 354 -0.43 17.71 -9.89
C ARG A 354 0.09 16.81 -8.79
N GLN A 355 1.39 16.81 -8.51
CA GLN A 355 1.99 15.99 -7.45
C GLN A 355 1.55 16.46 -6.06
N ARG A 356 1.53 17.77 -5.79
CA ARG A 356 1.00 18.33 -4.54
C ARG A 356 -0.48 18.03 -4.36
N GLY A 357 -1.28 18.17 -5.42
CA GLY A 357 -2.70 17.82 -5.42
C GLY A 357 -2.95 16.33 -5.15
N ARG A 358 -2.16 15.44 -5.76
CA ARG A 358 -2.19 14.00 -5.47
C ARG A 358 -1.80 13.69 -4.03
N THR A 359 -0.84 14.43 -3.48
CA THR A 359 -0.44 14.29 -2.07
C THR A 359 -1.59 14.67 -1.15
N LEU A 360 -2.20 15.84 -1.34
CA LEU A 360 -3.41 16.27 -0.61
C LEU A 360 -4.55 15.24 -0.72
N ALA A 361 -4.79 14.71 -1.91
CA ALA A 361 -5.81 13.69 -2.14
C ALA A 361 -5.59 12.44 -1.28
N ARG A 362 -4.35 12.03 -0.98
CA ARG A 362 -4.07 10.88 -0.09
C ARG A 362 -4.54 11.11 1.34
N TYR A 363 -4.37 12.32 1.88
CA TYR A 363 -4.86 12.68 3.21
C TYR A 363 -6.39 12.65 3.27
N GLN A 364 -7.04 13.24 2.26
CA GLN A 364 -8.50 13.23 2.15
C GLN A 364 -9.07 11.81 1.95
N ILE A 365 -8.37 10.97 1.18
CA ILE A 365 -8.73 9.56 0.99
C ILE A 365 -8.71 8.82 2.33
N GLU A 366 -7.66 8.97 3.14
CA GLU A 366 -7.59 8.30 4.45
C GLU A 366 -8.64 8.81 5.43
N PHE A 367 -8.94 10.11 5.39
CA PHE A 367 -10.04 10.67 6.17
C PHE A 367 -11.34 9.92 5.85
N HIS A 368 -11.70 9.81 4.57
CA HIS A 368 -12.91 9.08 4.18
C HIS A 368 -12.80 7.57 4.41
N ARG A 369 -11.61 6.96 4.29
CA ARG A 369 -11.39 5.54 4.52
C ARG A 369 -11.86 5.11 5.91
N LYS A 370 -11.58 5.93 6.94
CA LYS A 370 -11.98 5.64 8.33
C LYS A 370 -13.52 5.50 8.47
N PHE A 371 -14.26 6.34 7.75
CA PHE A 371 -15.72 6.26 7.72
C PHE A 371 -16.23 5.12 6.84
N THR A 372 -15.68 4.94 5.64
CA THR A 372 -16.19 3.95 4.68
C THR A 372 -15.94 2.52 5.14
N LEU A 373 -14.82 2.24 5.82
CA LEU A 373 -14.55 0.94 6.46
C LEU A 373 -15.61 0.59 7.51
N SER A 374 -15.97 1.56 8.34
CA SER A 374 -16.99 1.39 9.38
C SER A 374 -18.37 1.21 8.77
N PHE A 375 -18.71 2.04 7.78
CA PHE A 375 -19.99 1.99 7.07
C PHE A 375 -20.17 0.71 6.22
N ALA A 376 -19.07 0.10 5.76
CA ALA A 376 -19.09 -1.16 5.03
C ALA A 376 -19.79 -2.29 5.82
N CYS A 377 -19.68 -2.29 7.15
CA CYS A 377 -20.38 -3.25 8.01
C CYS A 377 -21.90 -3.16 7.82
N VAL A 378 -22.46 -1.95 7.72
CA VAL A 378 -23.90 -1.73 7.50
C VAL A 378 -24.31 -2.19 6.11
N VAL A 379 -23.56 -1.78 5.09
CA VAL A 379 -23.87 -2.11 3.68
C VAL A 379 -23.84 -3.62 3.47
N LEU A 380 -22.81 -4.30 3.94
CA LEU A 380 -22.68 -5.75 3.79
C LEU A 380 -23.66 -6.51 4.69
N PHE A 381 -24.01 -6.00 5.88
CA PHE A 381 -25.10 -6.54 6.68
C PHE A 381 -26.44 -6.51 5.91
N LEU A 382 -26.78 -5.36 5.30
CA LEU A 382 -28.01 -5.17 4.53
C LEU A 382 -28.08 -6.04 3.28
N ILE A 383 -26.97 -6.54 2.79
CA ILE A 383 -26.93 -7.54 1.71
C ILE A 383 -27.04 -8.94 2.30
N GLY A 384 -26.23 -9.25 3.31
CA GLY A 384 -26.09 -10.60 3.83
C GLY A 384 -27.34 -11.12 4.54
N ALA A 385 -27.92 -10.35 5.44
CA ALA A 385 -29.07 -10.79 6.22
C ALA A 385 -30.30 -11.15 5.36
N PRO A 386 -30.74 -10.32 4.40
CA PRO A 386 -31.88 -10.70 3.54
C PRO A 386 -31.53 -11.81 2.55
N LEU A 387 -30.30 -11.86 2.04
CA LEU A 387 -29.88 -12.92 1.14
C LEU A 387 -29.92 -14.29 1.83
N GLY A 388 -29.42 -14.38 3.07
CA GLY A 388 -29.54 -15.60 3.88
C GLY A 388 -30.99 -16.00 4.13
N ALA A 389 -31.89 -15.03 4.33
CA ALA A 389 -33.32 -15.30 4.51
C ALA A 389 -34.03 -15.83 3.24
N ILE A 390 -33.52 -15.46 2.06
CA ILE A 390 -34.07 -15.88 0.75
C ILE A 390 -33.56 -17.28 0.37
N ILE A 391 -32.27 -17.56 0.60
CA ILE A 391 -31.63 -18.82 0.21
C ILE A 391 -31.94 -19.90 1.24
N ARG A 392 -33.10 -20.55 1.09
CA ARG A 392 -33.61 -21.60 2.01
C ARG A 392 -33.06 -22.99 1.74
N LYS A 393 -32.40 -23.22 0.59
CA LYS A 393 -31.89 -24.53 0.13
C LYS A 393 -30.54 -24.34 -0.58
N GLY A 394 -29.57 -25.19 -0.26
CA GLY A 394 -28.23 -25.15 -0.88
C GLY A 394 -27.05 -25.56 0.00
N GLY A 395 -27.28 -25.98 1.25
CA GLY A 395 -26.23 -26.28 2.22
C GLY A 395 -25.36 -25.06 2.55
N PHE A 396 -24.30 -25.28 3.32
CA PHE A 396 -23.40 -24.19 3.75
C PHE A 396 -22.65 -23.51 2.58
N GLY A 397 -22.48 -24.19 1.43
CA GLY A 397 -21.62 -23.71 0.33
C GLY A 397 -22.20 -22.57 -0.50
N LEU A 398 -23.46 -22.66 -0.95
CA LEU A 398 -24.05 -21.66 -1.86
C LEU A 398 -24.12 -20.24 -1.24
N PRO A 399 -24.57 -20.07 0.02
CA PRO A 399 -24.61 -18.74 0.63
C PRO A 399 -23.21 -18.14 0.81
N VAL A 400 -22.19 -18.97 1.08
CA VAL A 400 -20.79 -18.53 1.16
C VAL A 400 -20.28 -18.04 -0.18
N VAL A 401 -20.52 -18.76 -1.28
CA VAL A 401 -20.07 -18.33 -2.63
C VAL A 401 -20.66 -16.95 -3.00
N ILE A 402 -21.96 -16.75 -2.75
CA ILE A 402 -22.61 -15.47 -3.08
C ILE A 402 -22.09 -14.34 -2.16
N SER A 403 -21.80 -14.65 -0.89
CA SER A 403 -21.17 -13.68 0.01
C SER A 403 -19.79 -13.22 -0.49
N VAL A 404 -18.96 -14.17 -0.96
CA VAL A 404 -17.64 -13.88 -1.51
C VAL A 404 -17.79 -13.02 -2.77
N LEU A 405 -18.76 -13.31 -3.64
CA LEU A 405 -19.03 -12.50 -4.83
C LEU A 405 -19.34 -11.04 -4.46
N PHE A 406 -20.28 -10.78 -3.55
CA PHE A 406 -20.61 -9.41 -3.14
C PHE A 406 -19.44 -8.71 -2.43
N PHE A 407 -18.66 -9.47 -1.66
CA PHE A 407 -17.46 -8.96 -1.00
C PHE A 407 -16.37 -8.54 -2.01
N VAL A 408 -16.14 -9.38 -3.04
CA VAL A 408 -15.21 -9.07 -4.13
C VAL A 408 -15.69 -7.86 -4.91
N VAL A 409 -16.98 -7.78 -5.26
CA VAL A 409 -17.55 -6.61 -5.94
C VAL A 409 -17.37 -5.34 -5.10
N PHE A 410 -17.64 -5.39 -3.79
CA PHE A 410 -17.39 -4.28 -2.89
C PHE A 410 -15.92 -3.83 -2.90
N HIS A 411 -14.98 -4.77 -2.78
CA HIS A 411 -13.55 -4.48 -2.78
C HIS A 411 -13.06 -3.92 -4.13
N VAL A 412 -13.49 -4.50 -5.24
CA VAL A 412 -13.12 -4.03 -6.58
C VAL A 412 -13.61 -2.60 -6.80
N LEU A 413 -14.86 -2.31 -6.44
CA LEU A 413 -15.40 -0.94 -6.54
C LEU A 413 -14.66 0.03 -5.62
N SER A 414 -14.37 -0.38 -4.38
CA SER A 414 -13.66 0.46 -3.40
C SER A 414 -12.23 0.77 -3.84
N ILE A 415 -11.47 -0.25 -4.29
CA ILE A 415 -10.10 -0.07 -4.79
C ILE A 415 -10.10 0.79 -6.06
N THR A 416 -11.06 0.60 -6.96
CA THR A 416 -11.17 1.39 -8.19
C THR A 416 -11.48 2.86 -7.86
N GLY A 417 -12.44 3.10 -6.96
CA GLY A 417 -12.76 4.45 -6.49
C GLY A 417 -11.60 5.14 -5.79
N GLU A 418 -10.86 4.42 -4.95
CA GLU A 418 -9.63 4.91 -4.32
C GLU A 418 -8.56 5.30 -5.35
N LYS A 419 -8.36 4.47 -6.38
CA LYS A 419 -7.40 4.77 -7.45
C LYS A 419 -7.80 6.02 -8.25
N PHE A 420 -9.08 6.18 -8.57
CA PHE A 420 -9.57 7.38 -9.28
C PHE A 420 -9.45 8.65 -8.44
N ALA A 421 -9.71 8.57 -7.13
CA ALA A 421 -9.45 9.68 -6.22
C ALA A 421 -7.96 10.02 -6.13
N ARG A 422 -7.09 9.00 -6.05
CA ARG A 422 -5.64 9.18 -5.95
C ARG A 422 -5.04 9.82 -7.19
N GLU A 423 -5.57 9.51 -8.37
CA GLU A 423 -5.13 10.10 -9.64
C GLU A 423 -5.71 11.50 -9.89
N GLY A 424 -6.61 11.98 -9.04
CA GLY A 424 -7.28 13.27 -9.19
C GLY A 424 -8.36 13.29 -10.27
N VAL A 425 -8.84 12.11 -10.71
CA VAL A 425 -9.95 11.99 -11.68
C VAL A 425 -11.28 12.29 -10.99
N LEU A 426 -11.43 11.83 -9.75
CA LEU A 426 -12.58 12.09 -8.89
C LEU A 426 -12.12 12.79 -7.62
N ALA A 427 -13.02 13.55 -6.98
CA ALA A 427 -12.76 14.06 -5.64
C ALA A 427 -12.70 12.89 -4.63
N ALA A 428 -11.94 13.05 -3.54
CA ALA A 428 -11.75 11.99 -2.54
C ALA A 428 -13.08 11.49 -1.94
N HIS A 429 -14.01 12.39 -1.64
CA HIS A 429 -15.35 12.04 -1.14
C HIS A 429 -16.16 11.24 -2.17
N GLN A 430 -16.02 11.51 -3.47
CA GLN A 430 -16.72 10.75 -4.51
C GLN A 430 -16.10 9.37 -4.63
N GLY A 431 -14.78 9.30 -4.84
CA GLY A 431 -14.07 8.04 -5.08
C GLY A 431 -14.25 7.03 -3.94
N MET A 432 -14.11 7.46 -2.69
CA MET A 432 -14.18 6.55 -1.54
C MET A 432 -15.59 6.02 -1.27
N TRP A 433 -16.64 6.77 -1.62
CA TRP A 433 -18.02 6.40 -1.35
C TRP A 433 -18.71 5.67 -2.51
N ILE A 434 -18.04 5.47 -3.65
CA ILE A 434 -18.60 4.74 -4.81
C ILE A 434 -19.17 3.37 -4.41
N ALA A 435 -18.38 2.56 -3.70
CA ALA A 435 -18.80 1.20 -3.36
C ALA A 435 -20.05 1.18 -2.45
N PRO A 436 -20.10 1.93 -1.33
CA PRO A 436 -21.32 2.10 -0.56
C PRO A 436 -22.50 2.64 -1.36
N LEU A 437 -22.29 3.66 -2.20
CA LEU A 437 -23.36 4.31 -2.98
C LEU A 437 -24.00 3.34 -3.97
N VAL A 438 -23.21 2.48 -4.60
CA VAL A 438 -23.71 1.45 -5.54
C VAL A 438 -24.41 0.30 -4.81
N LEU A 439 -23.82 -0.19 -3.71
CA LEU A 439 -24.32 -1.40 -3.04
C LEU A 439 -25.46 -1.16 -2.05
N LEU A 440 -25.55 0.02 -1.45
CA LEU A 440 -26.59 0.34 -0.45
C LEU A 440 -28.02 0.28 -1.03
N PRO A 441 -28.32 0.84 -2.23
CA PRO A 441 -29.61 0.65 -2.87
C PRO A 441 -29.94 -0.82 -3.12
N ILE A 442 -28.95 -1.62 -3.54
CA ILE A 442 -29.11 -3.05 -3.77
C ILE A 442 -29.44 -3.76 -2.45
N GLY A 443 -28.71 -3.48 -1.36
CA GLY A 443 -28.99 -4.02 -0.03
C GLY A 443 -30.39 -3.66 0.48
N ILE A 444 -30.83 -2.41 0.29
CA ILE A 444 -32.18 -1.97 0.65
C ILE A 444 -33.24 -2.72 -0.18
N LEU A 445 -33.05 -2.83 -1.50
CA LEU A 445 -33.97 -3.55 -2.38
C LEU A 445 -34.07 -5.05 -2.00
N LEU A 446 -32.93 -5.69 -1.69
CA LEU A 446 -32.89 -7.07 -1.20
C LEU A 446 -33.63 -7.21 0.13
N THR A 447 -33.44 -6.26 1.05
CA THR A 447 -34.13 -6.23 2.35
C THR A 447 -35.65 -6.11 2.18
N ILE A 448 -36.11 -5.24 1.29
CA ILE A 448 -37.53 -5.08 0.98
C ILE A 448 -38.09 -6.37 0.38
N LYS A 449 -37.44 -6.94 -0.64
CA LYS A 449 -37.93 -8.14 -1.31
C LYS A 449 -37.92 -9.39 -0.41
N ALA A 450 -36.92 -9.54 0.46
CA ALA A 450 -36.92 -10.59 1.47
C ALA A 450 -38.10 -10.45 2.45
N SER A 451 -38.50 -9.20 2.75
CA SER A 451 -39.63 -8.93 3.64
C SER A 451 -40.99 -9.18 2.99
N THR A 452 -41.10 -9.12 1.66
CA THR A 452 -42.35 -9.35 0.91
C THR A 452 -42.47 -10.77 0.34
N ASP A 453 -41.60 -11.71 0.74
CA ASP A 453 -41.55 -13.11 0.24
C ASP A 453 -41.54 -13.21 -1.30
N SER A 454 -40.99 -12.20 -1.97
CA SER A 454 -40.83 -12.20 -3.43
C SER A 454 -39.73 -13.20 -3.83
N SER A 455 -40.06 -14.17 -4.69
CA SER A 455 -39.11 -15.11 -5.28
C SER A 455 -38.17 -14.40 -6.27
N LEU A 456 -37.09 -13.85 -5.74
CA LEU A 456 -36.08 -13.10 -6.51
C LEU A 456 -35.22 -13.96 -7.42
N PHE A 457 -35.15 -15.27 -7.16
CA PHE A 457 -34.28 -16.24 -7.83
C PHE A 457 -35.04 -17.48 -8.28
N ASP A 458 -36.25 -17.29 -8.80
CA ASP A 458 -36.88 -18.35 -9.58
C ASP A 458 -36.25 -18.32 -10.99
N ILE A 459 -35.15 -19.07 -11.16
CA ILE A 459 -34.39 -19.15 -12.41
C ILE A 459 -35.34 -19.47 -13.58
N ASP A 460 -36.35 -20.31 -13.35
CA ASP A 460 -37.40 -20.64 -14.32
C ASP A 460 -38.25 -19.43 -14.75
N SER A 461 -38.50 -18.47 -13.86
CA SER A 461 -39.22 -17.24 -14.18
C SER A 461 -38.38 -16.28 -15.02
N TYR A 462 -37.06 -16.25 -14.84
CA TYR A 462 -36.15 -15.45 -15.68
C TYR A 462 -35.89 -16.10 -17.04
N VAL A 463 -35.72 -17.43 -17.08
CA VAL A 463 -35.60 -18.21 -18.32
C VAL A 463 -36.88 -18.08 -19.14
N LYS A 464 -38.08 -18.22 -18.55
CA LYS A 464 -39.35 -18.01 -19.26
C LYS A 464 -39.53 -16.57 -19.78
N ARG A 465 -39.07 -15.55 -19.06
CA ARG A 465 -39.10 -14.15 -19.55
C ARG A 465 -38.11 -13.93 -20.68
N PHE A 466 -36.93 -14.54 -20.61
CA PHE A 466 -35.92 -14.48 -21.65
C PHE A 466 -36.36 -15.24 -22.91
N GLU A 467 -36.92 -16.44 -22.76
CA GLU A 467 -37.54 -17.20 -23.85
C GLU A 467 -38.73 -16.47 -24.47
N LYS A 468 -39.57 -15.80 -23.66
CA LYS A 468 -40.65 -14.96 -24.18
C LYS A 468 -40.13 -13.73 -24.93
N PHE A 469 -39.03 -13.14 -24.48
CA PHE A 469 -38.37 -12.02 -25.15
C PHE A 469 -37.70 -12.44 -26.47
N VAL A 470 -37.02 -13.59 -26.50
CA VAL A 470 -36.44 -14.18 -27.71
C VAL A 470 -37.52 -14.70 -28.67
N GLY A 471 -38.63 -15.21 -28.15
CA GLY A 471 -39.80 -15.64 -28.93
C GLY A 471 -40.54 -14.50 -29.64
N VAL A 472 -40.42 -13.25 -29.15
CA VAL A 472 -40.92 -12.05 -29.85
C VAL A 472 -40.08 -11.74 -31.10
N PHE A 473 -38.78 -12.01 -31.07
CA PHE A 473 -37.89 -11.85 -32.24
C PHE A 473 -37.97 -13.01 -33.24
N ARG A 474 -38.52 -14.17 -32.84
CA ARG A 474 -38.74 -15.32 -33.75
C ARG A 474 -40.08 -15.27 -34.50
N ARG A 475 -40.97 -14.32 -34.19
CA ARG A 475 -42.30 -14.22 -34.82
C ARG A 475 -42.35 -13.32 -36.06
N THR A 476 -41.24 -12.74 -36.49
CA THR A 476 -41.17 -11.84 -37.65
C THR A 476 -40.65 -12.48 -38.94
N ASP A 477 -40.24 -13.75 -38.92
CA ASP A 477 -39.62 -14.40 -40.09
C ASP A 477 -40.54 -15.39 -40.84
N ASP A 478 -41.77 -15.64 -40.36
CA ASP A 478 -42.73 -16.57 -41.00
C ASP A 478 -43.94 -15.85 -41.65
N ALA A 479 -43.73 -14.65 -42.19
CA ALA A 479 -44.73 -13.95 -43.00
C ALA A 479 -44.10 -13.40 -44.29
N SER A 480 -43.75 -14.31 -45.20
CA SER A 480 -43.51 -14.03 -46.62
C SER A 480 -43.93 -15.20 -47.48
#